data_AF-A0A0H1APA3-F1
#
_entry.id   AF-A0A0H1APA3-F1
#
_cell.length_a   1.000
_cell.length_b   1.000
_cell.length_c   1.000
_cell.angle_alpha   90.00
_cell.angle_beta   90.00
_cell.angle_gamma   90.00
#
_symmetry.space_group_name_H-M   'P 1'
#
loop_
_entity.id
_entity.type
_entity.pdbx_description
1 polymer ?
#
loop_
_entity_poly.entity_id
_entity_poly.type
_entity_poly.pdbx_seq_one_letter_code
_entity_poly.pdbx_strand_id
1 'polypeptide(L)'
;MSLRALLAEVHPAWHGVDDDALDPALLRRACDSVLGRRLLASALAAGPAPDLLAPSPEGPAALVARWSRTRLEALHRDLGVLAFAPAIRAEIGREPVRRLKAALGSSYLLALDRSVWDAKVEPDLQAHLAETLRTALAPDDPASTLLRTFARQGRAELQAWAGRRDPALAQWARLLEAPEALPAAHLPEKPVLVVHTHHQNRAVAG
;
A
#
# COMPACT_ATOMS: atom_id res chain seq x y z
N MET A 1 3.65 -21.40 -3.00
CA MET A 1 3.33 -20.55 -4.17
C MET A 1 4.45 -20.69 -5.20
N SER A 2 4.15 -20.79 -6.50
CA SER A 2 5.17 -20.92 -7.55
C SER A 2 5.64 -19.54 -8.06
N LEU A 3 6.84 -19.46 -8.64
CA LEU A 3 7.35 -18.23 -9.27
C LEU A 3 6.38 -17.66 -10.33
N ARG A 4 5.63 -18.53 -11.01
CA ARG A 4 4.58 -18.14 -11.96
C ARG A 4 3.47 -17.33 -11.28
N ALA A 5 3.01 -17.76 -10.10
CA ALA A 5 1.96 -17.06 -9.37
C ALA A 5 2.43 -15.70 -8.86
N LEU A 6 3.67 -15.61 -8.37
CA LEU A 6 4.28 -14.32 -8.00
C LEU A 6 4.31 -13.35 -9.18
N LEU A 7 4.86 -13.77 -10.32
CA LEU A 7 4.98 -12.92 -11.51
C LEU A 7 3.62 -12.52 -12.09
N ALA A 8 2.58 -13.36 -11.94
CA ALA A 8 1.23 -13.04 -12.39
C ALA A 8 0.57 -11.92 -11.57
N GLU A 9 1.02 -11.70 -10.34
CA GLU A 9 0.52 -10.63 -9.47
C GLU A 9 1.30 -9.31 -9.63
N VAL A 10 2.49 -9.33 -10.22
CA VAL A 10 3.30 -8.13 -10.46
C VAL A 10 2.60 -7.24 -11.49
N HIS A 11 2.55 -5.94 -11.21
CA HIS A 11 1.97 -4.97 -12.13
C HIS A 11 2.80 -4.90 -13.43
N PRO A 12 2.18 -5.00 -14.62
CA PRO A 12 2.89 -5.17 -15.88
C PRO A 12 3.86 -4.03 -16.22
N ALA A 13 3.59 -2.80 -15.75
CA ALA A 13 4.48 -1.64 -15.91
C ALA A 13 5.87 -1.80 -15.26
N TRP A 14 6.10 -2.83 -14.44
CA TRP A 14 7.45 -3.17 -13.93
C TRP A 14 8.31 -3.92 -14.96
N HIS A 15 7.73 -4.32 -16.09
CA HIS A 15 8.43 -5.02 -17.17
C HIS A 15 8.64 -4.12 -18.41
N GLY A 16 8.76 -2.81 -18.21
CA GLY A 16 8.98 -1.80 -19.24
C GLY A 16 7.96 -0.67 -19.15
N VAL A 17 8.33 0.51 -19.66
CA VAL A 17 7.50 1.73 -19.68
C VAL A 17 7.41 2.24 -21.11
N ASP A 18 6.24 2.73 -21.52
CA ASP A 18 5.99 3.30 -22.84
C ASP A 18 6.48 2.40 -24.00
N ASP A 19 7.44 2.85 -24.80
CA ASP A 19 7.96 2.12 -25.96
C ASP A 19 8.79 0.87 -25.58
N ASP A 20 9.25 0.78 -24.34
CA ASP A 20 9.96 -0.38 -23.78
C ASP A 20 8.99 -1.36 -23.07
N ALA A 21 7.70 -1.05 -23.00
CA ALA A 21 6.72 -1.92 -22.36
C ALA A 21 6.59 -3.24 -23.13
N LEU A 22 6.74 -4.36 -22.41
CA LEU A 22 6.46 -5.67 -23.00
C LEU A 22 5.00 -5.75 -23.45
N ASP A 23 4.80 -6.19 -24.69
CA ASP A 23 3.48 -6.56 -25.19
C ASP A 23 2.78 -7.52 -24.18
N PRO A 24 1.51 -7.27 -23.81
CA PRO A 24 0.83 -8.09 -22.80
C PRO A 24 0.74 -9.58 -23.15
N ALA A 25 0.62 -9.93 -24.43
CA ALA A 25 0.62 -11.31 -24.88
C ALA A 25 2.03 -11.93 -24.77
N LEU A 26 3.08 -11.15 -25.04
CA LEU A 26 4.47 -11.58 -24.83
C LEU A 26 4.76 -11.80 -23.34
N LEU A 27 4.34 -10.89 -22.47
CA LEU A 27 4.48 -11.02 -21.01
C LEU A 27 3.79 -12.29 -20.51
N ARG A 28 2.55 -12.55 -20.95
CA ARG A 28 1.82 -13.78 -20.60
C ARG A 28 2.56 -15.04 -21.06
N ARG A 29 3.07 -15.06 -22.30
CA ARG A 29 3.89 -16.19 -22.81
C ARG A 29 5.18 -16.37 -22.01
N ALA A 30 5.82 -15.28 -21.60
CA ALA A 30 7.03 -15.33 -20.77
C ALA A 30 6.73 -15.91 -19.38
N CYS A 31 5.59 -15.55 -18.76
CA CYS A 31 5.14 -16.13 -17.50
C CYS A 31 4.85 -17.64 -17.60
N ASP A 32 4.37 -18.13 -18.74
CA ASP A 32 4.10 -19.55 -18.94
C ASP A 32 5.37 -20.37 -19.28
N SER A 33 6.42 -19.73 -19.81
CA SER A 33 7.71 -20.35 -20.12
C SER A 33 8.66 -20.44 -18.91
N VAL A 34 9.41 -21.53 -18.77
CA VAL A 34 10.45 -21.67 -17.73
C VAL A 34 11.55 -20.62 -17.90
N LEU A 35 12.04 -20.44 -19.13
CA LEU A 35 13.10 -19.45 -19.41
C LEU A 35 12.57 -18.03 -19.22
N GLY A 36 11.37 -17.75 -19.72
CA GLY A 36 10.74 -16.43 -19.57
C GLY A 36 10.60 -16.02 -18.12
N ARG A 37 10.09 -16.90 -17.25
CA ARG A 37 10.01 -16.64 -15.80
C ARG A 37 11.37 -16.35 -15.17
N ARG A 38 12.42 -17.07 -15.56
CA ARG A 38 13.78 -16.83 -15.04
C ARG A 38 14.30 -15.46 -15.46
N LEU A 39 14.06 -15.04 -16.70
CA LEU A 39 14.46 -13.71 -17.19
C LEU A 39 13.68 -12.60 -16.49
N LEU A 40 12.35 -12.72 -16.39
CA LEU A 40 11.51 -11.75 -15.68
C LEU A 40 11.92 -11.62 -14.22
N ALA A 41 12.12 -12.74 -13.52
CA ALA A 41 12.58 -12.73 -12.14
C ALA A 41 13.98 -12.14 -11.98
N SER A 42 14.89 -12.44 -12.92
CA SER A 42 16.26 -11.87 -12.89
C SER A 42 16.24 -10.35 -13.10
N ALA A 43 15.40 -9.85 -14.02
CA ALA A 43 15.23 -8.42 -14.24
C ALA A 43 14.65 -7.71 -12.99
N LEU A 44 13.65 -8.31 -12.34
CA LEU A 44 13.12 -7.80 -11.07
C LEU A 44 14.19 -7.80 -9.97
N ALA A 45 14.97 -8.87 -9.85
CA ALA A 45 16.03 -9.00 -8.85
C ALA A 45 17.18 -8.01 -9.06
N ALA A 46 17.50 -7.67 -10.32
CA ALA A 46 18.53 -6.69 -10.65
C ALA A 46 18.07 -5.23 -10.47
N GLY A 47 16.78 -4.98 -10.28
CA GLY A 47 16.21 -3.64 -10.20
C GLY A 47 15.26 -3.46 -9.01
N PRO A 48 13.94 -3.58 -9.21
CA PRO A 48 12.95 -3.20 -8.21
C PRO A 48 12.73 -4.18 -7.05
N ALA A 49 13.32 -5.38 -7.07
CA ALA A 49 13.05 -6.42 -6.07
C ALA A 49 14.27 -7.27 -5.65
N PRO A 50 15.43 -6.67 -5.35
CA PRO A 50 16.64 -7.41 -5.00
C PRO A 50 16.48 -8.22 -3.71
N ASP A 51 15.84 -7.66 -2.67
CA ASP A 51 15.70 -8.32 -1.37
C ASP A 51 14.57 -9.36 -1.36
N LEU A 52 13.48 -9.10 -2.09
CA LEU A 52 12.37 -10.05 -2.24
C LEU A 52 12.81 -11.33 -2.98
N LEU A 53 13.66 -11.18 -3.99
CA LEU A 53 14.15 -12.29 -4.80
C LEU A 53 15.55 -12.77 -4.39
N ALA A 54 16.09 -12.24 -3.29
CA ALA A 54 17.33 -12.72 -2.71
C ALA A 54 17.20 -14.19 -2.30
N PRO A 55 18.27 -14.99 -2.40
CA PRO A 55 18.27 -16.37 -1.92
C PRO A 55 17.93 -16.43 -0.42
N SER A 56 16.82 -17.08 -0.07
CA SER A 56 16.41 -17.28 1.32
C SER A 56 15.80 -18.68 1.50
N PRO A 57 15.87 -19.28 2.70
CA PRO A 57 15.38 -20.65 2.94
C PRO A 57 13.86 -20.77 2.76
N GLU A 58 13.11 -19.71 3.05
CA GLU A 58 11.65 -19.68 2.90
C GLU A 58 11.22 -19.21 1.49
N GLY A 59 12.12 -18.54 0.77
CA GLY A 59 11.84 -17.88 -0.50
C GLY A 59 10.77 -16.77 -0.39
N PRO A 60 10.41 -16.15 -1.52
CA PRO A 60 9.37 -15.11 -1.53
C PRO A 60 7.96 -15.68 -1.25
N ALA A 61 7.77 -16.99 -1.40
CA ALA A 61 6.46 -17.63 -1.30
C ALA A 61 5.82 -17.48 0.09
N ALA A 62 6.61 -17.57 1.17
CA ALA A 62 6.11 -17.39 2.52
C ALA A 62 5.66 -15.94 2.77
N LEU A 63 6.44 -14.97 2.29
CA LEU A 63 6.11 -13.55 2.39
C LEU A 63 4.83 -13.22 1.62
N VAL A 64 4.70 -13.69 0.38
CA VAL A 64 3.51 -13.42 -0.44
C VAL A 64 2.27 -14.09 0.15
N ALA A 65 2.40 -15.31 0.67
CA ALA A 65 1.29 -15.98 1.36
C ALA A 65 0.86 -15.21 2.63
N ARG A 66 1.83 -14.69 3.38
CA ARG A 66 1.59 -13.84 4.56
C ARG A 66 1.06 -12.46 4.19
N TRP A 67 1.35 -11.94 3.02
CA TRP A 67 0.95 -10.61 2.57
C TRP A 67 0.30 -10.69 1.19
N SER A 68 -0.90 -11.28 1.15
CA SER A 68 -1.71 -11.30 -0.07
C SER A 68 -2.10 -9.89 -0.52
N ARG A 69 -2.39 -9.71 -1.81
CA ARG A 69 -2.86 -8.44 -2.38
C ARG A 69 -3.99 -7.80 -1.56
N THR A 70 -5.05 -8.55 -1.27
CA THR A 70 -6.19 -8.06 -0.48
C THR A 70 -5.79 -7.59 0.92
N ARG A 71 -4.84 -8.29 1.57
CA ARG A 71 -4.34 -7.89 2.90
C ARG A 71 -3.52 -6.61 2.83
N LEU A 72 -2.67 -6.48 1.83
CA LEU A 72 -1.89 -5.26 1.60
C LEU A 72 -2.80 -4.07 1.25
N GLU A 73 -3.82 -4.27 0.44
CA GLU A 73 -4.82 -3.23 0.14
C GLU A 73 -5.54 -2.75 1.40
N ALA A 74 -5.92 -3.67 2.30
CA ALA A 74 -6.51 -3.33 3.59
C ALA A 74 -5.52 -2.58 4.50
N LEU A 75 -4.26 -3.04 4.57
CA LEU A 75 -3.20 -2.38 5.32
C LEU A 75 -2.92 -0.97 4.80
N HIS A 76 -2.79 -0.78 3.49
CA HIS A 76 -2.61 0.54 2.86
C HIS A 76 -3.79 1.46 3.19
N ARG A 77 -5.02 0.95 3.14
CA ARG A 77 -6.19 1.76 3.50
C ARG A 77 -6.13 2.20 4.95
N ASP A 78 -5.89 1.28 5.88
CA ASP A 78 -5.89 1.59 7.32
C ASP A 78 -4.73 2.52 7.72
N LEU A 79 -3.54 2.31 7.15
CA LEU A 79 -2.41 3.23 7.34
C LEU A 79 -2.71 4.62 6.78
N GLY A 80 -3.33 4.71 5.61
CA GLY A 80 -3.73 5.98 5.01
C GLY A 80 -4.78 6.72 5.84
N VAL A 81 -5.78 5.99 6.33
CA VAL A 81 -6.82 6.53 7.21
C VAL A 81 -6.21 7.03 8.52
N LEU A 82 -5.27 6.28 9.10
CA LEU A 82 -4.54 6.71 10.28
C LEU A 82 -3.67 7.94 10.02
N ALA A 83 -2.99 8.00 8.87
CA ALA A 83 -2.18 9.15 8.46
C ALA A 83 -3.02 10.43 8.29
N PHE A 84 -4.28 10.30 7.87
CA PHE A 84 -5.25 11.40 7.77
C PHE A 84 -6.05 11.65 9.06
N ALA A 85 -5.79 10.92 10.15
CA ALA A 85 -6.45 11.14 11.44
C ALA A 85 -6.43 12.60 11.91
N PRO A 86 -5.34 13.40 11.77
CA PRO A 86 -5.34 14.80 12.16
C PRO A 86 -6.41 15.65 11.45
N ALA A 87 -6.61 15.43 10.13
CA ALA A 87 -7.61 16.13 9.34
C ALA A 87 -9.02 15.59 9.61
N ILE A 88 -9.19 14.26 9.71
CA ILE A 88 -10.47 13.62 9.99
C ILE A 88 -11.01 14.05 11.36
N ARG A 89 -10.15 14.16 12.38
CA ARG A 89 -10.54 14.60 13.74
C ARG A 89 -10.86 16.08 13.84
N ALA A 90 -10.29 16.91 12.95
CA ALA A 90 -10.57 18.34 12.88
C ALA A 90 -11.90 18.65 12.17
N GLU A 91 -12.45 17.67 11.44
CA GLU A 91 -13.70 17.84 10.71
C GLU A 91 -14.91 17.83 11.65
N ILE A 92 -15.65 18.94 11.68
CA ILE A 92 -16.83 19.15 12.53
C ILE A 92 -18.13 19.23 11.72
N GLY A 93 -18.05 19.30 10.38
CA GLY A 93 -19.19 19.40 9.50
C GLY A 93 -20.00 18.10 9.47
N ARG A 94 -21.33 18.22 9.65
CA ARG A 94 -22.24 17.06 9.62
C ARG A 94 -22.13 16.26 8.32
N GLU A 95 -22.10 16.94 7.18
CA GLU A 95 -22.11 16.31 5.86
C GLU A 95 -20.77 15.65 5.51
N PRO A 96 -19.60 16.32 5.66
CA PRO A 96 -18.29 15.67 5.58
C PRO A 96 -18.16 14.42 6.46
N VAL A 97 -18.54 14.52 7.75
CA VAL A 97 -18.47 13.37 8.68
C VAL A 97 -19.37 12.22 8.23
N ARG A 98 -20.58 12.51 7.73
CA ARG A 98 -21.49 11.49 7.19
C ARG A 98 -20.84 10.75 6.01
N ARG A 99 -20.25 11.50 5.07
CA ARG A 99 -19.54 10.94 3.90
C ARG A 99 -18.33 10.09 4.32
N LEU A 100 -17.54 10.56 5.28
CA LEU A 100 -16.39 9.81 5.82
C LEU A 100 -16.82 8.50 6.47
N LYS A 101 -17.85 8.52 7.32
CA LYS A 101 -18.39 7.30 7.95
C LYS A 101 -18.90 6.30 6.91
N ALA A 102 -19.62 6.78 5.89
CA ALA A 102 -20.14 5.94 4.83
C ALA A 102 -19.02 5.28 4.01
N ALA A 103 -17.96 6.03 3.68
CA ALA A 103 -16.85 5.50 2.88
C ALA A 103 -15.91 4.57 3.67
N LEU A 104 -15.67 4.86 4.95
CA LEU A 104 -14.65 4.18 5.75
C LEU A 104 -15.17 3.03 6.61
N GLY A 105 -16.46 3.01 6.94
CA GLY A 105 -17.03 1.99 7.81
C GLY A 105 -16.27 1.87 9.14
N SER A 106 -15.75 0.67 9.43
CA SER A 106 -14.98 0.38 10.64
C SER A 106 -13.63 1.11 10.72
N SER A 107 -12.98 1.38 9.59
CA SER A 107 -11.68 2.08 9.56
C SER A 107 -11.81 3.53 10.05
N TYR A 108 -13.02 4.11 10.06
CA TYR A 108 -13.27 5.41 10.67
C TYR A 108 -12.94 5.43 12.17
N LEU A 109 -13.18 4.33 12.90
CA LEU A 109 -12.86 4.24 14.32
C LEU A 109 -11.35 4.25 14.57
N LEU A 110 -10.57 3.63 13.69
CA LEU A 110 -9.10 3.69 13.73
C LEU A 110 -8.61 5.14 13.64
N ALA A 111 -9.20 5.95 12.75
CA ALA A 111 -8.85 7.37 12.64
C ALA A 111 -9.13 8.14 13.93
N LEU A 112 -10.16 7.76 14.70
CA LEU A 112 -10.52 8.44 15.95
C LEU A 112 -9.76 7.93 17.19
N ASP A 113 -9.12 6.77 17.09
CA ASP A 113 -8.44 6.14 18.21
C ASP A 113 -7.13 6.87 18.58
N ARG A 114 -7.19 7.64 19.67
CA ARG A 114 -6.05 8.37 20.22
C ARG A 114 -5.03 7.48 20.94
N SER A 115 -5.38 6.23 21.26
CA SER A 115 -4.46 5.28 21.88
C SER A 115 -3.43 4.74 20.89
N VAL A 116 -3.79 4.66 19.60
CA VAL A 116 -2.90 4.25 18.51
C VAL A 116 -1.96 5.40 18.13
N TRP A 117 -2.52 6.59 17.89
CA TRP A 117 -1.76 7.81 17.60
C TRP A 117 -2.53 9.06 18.01
N ASP A 118 -1.85 10.01 18.66
CA ASP A 118 -2.46 11.26 19.12
C ASP A 118 -2.72 12.26 17.99
N ALA A 119 -2.22 11.99 16.77
CA ALA A 119 -2.40 12.79 15.56
C ALA A 119 -1.84 14.22 15.67
N LYS A 120 -0.78 14.41 16.47
CA LYS A 120 -0.03 15.66 16.49
C LYS A 120 0.93 15.69 15.31
N VAL A 121 0.77 16.71 14.48
CA VAL A 121 1.59 16.99 13.30
C VAL A 121 1.88 18.48 13.22
N GLU A 122 2.90 18.85 12.45
CA GLU A 122 3.23 20.25 12.20
C GLU A 122 2.06 20.98 11.49
N PRO A 123 1.86 22.29 11.73
CA PRO A 123 0.73 23.04 11.18
C PRO A 123 0.63 23.00 9.65
N ASP A 124 1.76 23.03 8.94
CA ASP A 124 1.79 23.00 7.48
C ASP A 124 1.29 21.65 6.94
N LEU A 125 1.69 20.56 7.59
CA LEU A 125 1.20 19.22 7.26
C LEU A 125 -0.29 19.10 7.59
N GLN A 126 -0.74 19.62 8.73
CA GLN A 126 -2.16 19.67 9.07
C GLN A 126 -2.99 20.38 7.99
N ALA A 127 -2.53 21.55 7.53
CA ALA A 127 -3.21 22.31 6.49
C ALA A 127 -3.25 21.55 5.17
N HIS A 128 -2.15 20.92 4.79
CA HIS A 128 -2.07 20.10 3.58
C HIS A 128 -3.02 18.89 3.62
N LEU A 129 -3.07 18.17 4.76
CA LEU A 129 -3.96 17.03 4.93
C LEU A 129 -5.43 17.47 4.91
N ALA A 130 -5.77 18.58 5.55
CA ALA A 130 -7.13 19.13 5.55
C ALA A 130 -7.57 19.51 4.12
N GLU A 131 -6.71 20.18 3.37
CA GLU A 131 -6.97 20.58 1.99
C GLU A 131 -7.14 19.38 1.06
N THR A 132 -6.27 18.37 1.21
CA THR A 132 -6.35 17.13 0.44
C THR A 132 -7.64 16.37 0.74
N LEU A 133 -8.02 16.28 2.02
CA LEU A 133 -9.27 15.64 2.45
C LEU A 133 -10.50 16.37 1.89
N ARG A 134 -10.49 17.71 1.95
CA ARG A 134 -11.56 18.56 1.43
C ARG A 134 -11.75 18.37 -0.08
N THR A 135 -10.65 18.34 -0.83
CA THR A 135 -10.66 18.07 -2.27
C THR A 135 -11.20 16.66 -2.57
N ALA A 136 -10.80 15.65 -1.79
CA ALA A 136 -11.31 14.28 -1.96
C ALA A 136 -12.80 14.12 -1.62
N LEU A 137 -13.34 15.01 -0.76
CA LEU A 137 -14.76 15.06 -0.38
C LEU A 137 -15.65 15.87 -1.34
N ALA A 138 -15.05 16.66 -2.23
CA ALA A 138 -15.76 17.57 -3.13
C ALA A 138 -16.70 16.89 -4.15
N PRO A 139 -16.37 15.71 -4.72
CA PRO A 139 -17.28 15.02 -5.63
C PRO A 139 -18.63 14.65 -4.98
N ASP A 140 -19.67 14.50 -5.80
CA ASP A 140 -21.00 14.08 -5.32
C ASP A 140 -21.00 12.68 -4.70
N ASP A 141 -20.21 11.76 -5.29
CA ASP A 141 -19.86 10.46 -4.72
C ASP A 141 -18.34 10.39 -4.42
N PRO A 142 -17.91 10.80 -3.21
CA PRO A 142 -16.50 10.92 -2.88
C PRO A 142 -15.85 9.59 -2.49
N ALA A 143 -16.60 8.49 -2.34
CA ALA A 143 -16.10 7.27 -1.69
C ALA A 143 -14.87 6.69 -2.39
N SER A 144 -14.90 6.58 -3.72
CA SER A 144 -13.77 6.06 -4.52
C SER A 144 -12.55 6.98 -4.45
N THR A 145 -12.75 8.30 -4.51
CA THR A 145 -11.67 9.30 -4.44
C THR A 145 -11.02 9.31 -3.07
N LEU A 146 -11.82 9.24 -1.99
CA LEU A 146 -11.34 9.11 -0.61
C LEU A 146 -10.51 7.84 -0.43
N LEU A 147 -11.04 6.69 -0.80
CA LEU A 147 -10.35 5.41 -0.62
C LEU A 147 -9.04 5.35 -1.41
N ARG A 148 -9.01 5.90 -2.63
CA ARG A 148 -7.78 6.03 -3.41
C ARG A 148 -6.77 6.96 -2.75
N THR A 149 -7.22 8.09 -2.21
CA THR A 149 -6.38 9.05 -1.50
C THR A 149 -5.73 8.41 -0.27
N PHE A 150 -6.51 7.70 0.54
CA PHE A 150 -5.98 6.97 1.70
C PHE A 150 -5.05 5.84 1.28
N ALA A 151 -5.43 5.02 0.30
CA ALA A 151 -4.56 3.94 -0.18
C ALA A 151 -3.21 4.47 -0.67
N ARG A 152 -3.19 5.60 -1.39
CA ARG A 152 -1.96 6.24 -1.86
C ARG A 152 -1.08 6.74 -0.71
N GLN A 153 -1.65 7.38 0.31
CA GLN A 153 -0.88 7.77 1.50
C GLN A 153 -0.37 6.55 2.26
N GLY A 154 -1.22 5.54 2.51
CA GLY A 154 -0.79 4.36 3.25
C GLY A 154 0.25 3.49 2.53
N ARG A 155 0.27 3.50 1.19
CA ARG A 155 1.40 2.97 0.40
C ARG A 155 2.69 3.70 0.74
N ALA A 156 2.66 5.02 0.83
CA ALA A 156 3.84 5.81 1.19
C ALA A 156 4.34 5.49 2.61
N GLU A 157 3.41 5.44 3.58
CA GLU A 157 3.72 5.08 4.96
C GLU A 157 4.34 3.69 5.07
N LEU A 158 3.73 2.69 4.39
CA LEU A 158 4.27 1.34 4.38
C LEU A 158 5.65 1.29 3.71
N GLN A 159 5.84 1.95 2.57
CA GLN A 159 7.14 1.95 1.89
C GLN A 159 8.25 2.58 2.73
N ALA A 160 7.99 3.71 3.39
CA ALA A 160 8.98 4.39 4.22
C ALA A 160 9.35 3.59 5.49
N TRP A 161 8.38 2.89 6.07
CA TRP A 161 8.62 2.03 7.22
C TRP A 161 9.27 0.69 6.83
N ALA A 162 8.64 -0.05 5.91
CA ALA A 162 9.10 -1.38 5.50
C ALA A 162 10.45 -1.29 4.78
N GLY A 163 10.73 -0.24 4.02
CA GLY A 163 12.04 -0.06 3.36
C GLY A 163 13.23 -0.10 4.34
N ARG A 164 13.00 0.21 5.62
CA ARG A 164 14.03 0.15 6.68
C ARG A 164 13.96 -1.13 7.53
N ARG A 165 12.79 -1.77 7.64
CA ARG A 165 12.53 -2.87 8.59
C ARG A 165 12.27 -4.22 7.94
N ASP A 166 11.65 -4.23 6.78
CA ASP A 166 11.36 -5.42 5.96
C ASP A 166 11.43 -5.01 4.46
N PRO A 167 12.64 -4.91 3.89
CA PRO A 167 12.82 -4.46 2.51
C PRO A 167 12.11 -5.35 1.48
N ALA A 168 12.02 -6.65 1.75
CA ALA A 168 11.30 -7.60 0.89
C ALA A 168 9.79 -7.31 0.87
N LEU A 169 9.19 -6.97 2.02
CA LEU A 169 7.80 -6.53 2.08
C LEU A 169 7.59 -5.22 1.33
N ALA A 170 8.49 -4.25 1.49
CA ALA A 170 8.42 -2.97 0.78
C ALA A 170 8.44 -3.18 -0.74
N GLN A 171 9.33 -4.05 -1.22
CA GLN A 171 9.45 -4.38 -2.64
C GLN A 171 8.21 -5.13 -3.14
N TRP A 172 7.72 -6.10 -2.38
CA TRP A 172 6.50 -6.82 -2.74
C TRP A 172 5.30 -5.90 -2.85
N ALA A 173 5.03 -5.08 -1.83
CA ALA A 173 3.94 -4.12 -1.84
C ALA A 173 4.05 -3.11 -2.99
N ARG A 174 5.28 -2.71 -3.36
CA ARG A 174 5.54 -1.82 -4.50
C ARG A 174 5.25 -2.49 -5.84
N LEU A 175 5.63 -3.76 -6.02
CA LEU A 175 5.46 -4.48 -7.28
C LEU A 175 4.00 -4.75 -7.64
N LEU A 176 3.09 -4.78 -6.67
CA LEU A 176 1.65 -5.02 -6.90
C LEU A 176 0.92 -3.86 -7.58
N GLU A 177 1.52 -2.68 -7.57
CA GLU A 177 0.94 -1.42 -8.05
C GLU A 177 1.79 -0.85 -9.19
N ALA A 178 1.17 0.02 -10.00
CA ALA A 178 1.92 0.77 -11.01
C ALA A 178 3.04 1.60 -10.35
N PRO A 179 4.22 1.73 -10.99
CA PRO A 179 5.23 2.70 -10.59
C PRO A 179 4.61 4.09 -10.51
N GLU A 180 4.68 4.71 -9.34
CA GLU A 180 4.06 6.01 -9.06
C GLU A 180 4.91 6.76 -8.03
N ALA A 181 5.01 8.08 -8.19
CA ALA A 181 5.56 8.94 -7.15
C ALA A 181 4.55 9.03 -5.99
N LEU A 182 4.96 8.57 -4.80
CA LEU A 182 4.15 8.59 -3.60
C LEU A 182 4.34 9.89 -2.79
N PRO A 183 3.33 10.30 -2.00
CA PRO A 183 3.49 11.43 -1.08
C PRO A 183 4.55 11.14 -0.01
N ALA A 184 4.95 12.17 0.75
CA ALA A 184 5.83 11.97 1.90
C ALA A 184 5.09 11.19 3.00
N ALA A 185 5.79 10.24 3.60
CA ALA A 185 5.33 9.54 4.80
C ALA A 185 5.57 10.40 6.04
N HIS A 186 4.62 10.41 6.97
CA HIS A 186 4.68 11.21 8.19
C HIS A 186 4.25 10.48 9.45
N LEU A 187 3.79 9.22 9.34
CA LEU A 187 3.45 8.46 10.53
C LEU A 187 4.71 8.12 11.33
N PRO A 188 4.68 8.30 12.67
CA PRO A 188 5.70 7.74 13.54
C PRO A 188 5.71 6.20 13.45
N GLU A 189 6.85 5.61 13.79
CA GLU A 189 7.05 4.16 13.64
C GLU A 189 6.05 3.31 14.44
N LYS A 190 5.79 3.69 15.70
CA LYS A 190 4.95 2.92 16.62
C LYS A 190 3.52 2.72 16.08
N PRO A 191 2.80 3.77 15.63
CA PRO A 191 1.51 3.62 14.97
C PRO A 191 1.53 2.66 13.76
N VAL A 192 2.54 2.76 12.89
CA VAL A 192 2.67 1.87 11.72
C VAL A 192 2.84 0.43 12.15
N LEU A 193 3.69 0.17 13.15
CA LEU A 193 3.92 -1.17 13.70
C LEU A 193 2.65 -1.77 14.30
N VAL A 194 1.85 -0.99 15.04
CA VAL A 194 0.58 -1.47 15.63
C VAL A 194 -0.38 -1.95 14.54
N VAL A 195 -0.59 -1.14 13.49
CA VAL A 195 -1.51 -1.50 12.38
C VAL A 195 -0.95 -2.68 11.59
N HIS A 196 0.36 -2.69 11.29
CA HIS A 196 1.02 -3.80 10.63
C HIS A 196 0.85 -5.12 11.40
N THR A 197 1.16 -5.13 12.70
CA THR A 197 1.03 -6.32 13.54
C THR A 197 -0.43 -6.78 13.67
N HIS A 198 -1.39 -5.85 13.70
CA HIS A 198 -2.81 -6.20 13.68
C HIS A 198 -3.18 -7.01 12.42
N HIS A 199 -2.78 -6.53 11.24
CA HIS A 199 -3.02 -7.22 9.96
C HIS A 199 -2.25 -8.55 9.85
N GLN A 200 -1.03 -8.59 10.41
CA GLN A 200 -0.24 -9.82 10.47
C GLN A 200 -0.88 -10.88 11.37
N ASN A 201 -1.38 -10.52 12.55
CA ASN A 201 -1.96 -11.48 13.50
C ASN A 201 -3.30 -12.04 13.02
N ARG A 202 -4.09 -11.23 12.29
CA ARG A 202 -5.30 -11.72 11.61
C ARG A 202 -5.01 -12.78 10.54
N ALA A 203 -3.77 -12.89 10.07
CA ALA A 203 -3.35 -13.94 9.15
C ALA A 203 -3.17 -15.32 9.80
N VAL A 204 -2.92 -15.36 11.11
CA VAL A 204 -2.63 -16.60 11.85
C VAL A 204 -3.91 -17.22 12.43
N ALA A 205 -4.97 -16.41 12.59
CA ALA A 205 -6.23 -16.82 13.21
C ALA A 205 -7.32 -17.26 12.21
N GLY A 206 -7.05 -17.25 10.91
CA GLY A 206 -7.95 -17.71 9.84
C GLY A 206 -7.28 -18.72 8.95
#